data_AF-A0A226MYL9-F1
#
_entry.id   AF-A0A226MYL9-F1
#
_cell.length_a   1.000
_cell.length_b   1.000
_cell.length_c   1.000
_cell.angle_alpha   90.00
_cell.angle_beta   90.00
_cell.angle_gamma   90.00
#
_symmetry.space_group_name_H-M   'P 1'
#
loop_
_entity.id
_entity.type
_entity.pdbx_description
1 polymer ?
#
loop_
_entity_poly.entity_id
_entity_poly.type
_entity_poly.pdbx_seq_one_letter_code
_entity_poly.pdbx_strand_id
1 'polypeptide(L)'
;MAPSSEAGSAQQQPMEALNAGGPGLRAGSAITLSAQIKEHLAKGQRMLAGDGMSQVTKTLLDLTQRKNFYAGDLLISVEILRNVTDTFKRASYIPASDGVQNFFQIISNLLDEENKEKWEDAQQIYPGSVELMQVIEDFIHIVGMGMMDFQNSYLMTGNVVASIQKLPAASVLTDINFPMKGRKGMVDWARNSEDRVVIPKNIFTPMSTELDESTVFVLGAVLYKNLELILPTLRNFTVVNSKIIVVTIRPEPKTTDSFLEIELAHLSNGTLNPYCVLWDDSRTYTISVSSYRISFALLEVVCL
;
A
#
# COMPACT_ATOMS: atom_id res chain seq x y z
N MET A 1 61.70 17.45 19.69
CA MET A 1 60.65 18.49 19.85
C MET A 1 59.43 18.02 19.06
N ALA A 2 58.31 17.75 19.73
CA ALA A 2 57.03 17.43 19.08
C ALA A 2 56.49 18.65 18.29
N PRO A 3 55.55 18.47 17.33
CA PRO A 3 54.10 18.45 17.65
C PRO A 3 53.32 17.32 16.93
N SER A 4 52.52 16.52 17.63
CA SER A 4 51.05 16.61 17.84
C SER A 4 50.18 16.39 16.58
N SER A 5 49.53 15.22 16.58
CA SER A 5 48.50 14.75 15.65
C SER A 5 47.11 15.26 16.01
N GLU A 6 46.37 15.79 15.04
CA GLU A 6 44.90 15.91 15.11
C GLU A 6 44.27 15.22 13.90
N ALA A 7 43.38 14.27 14.19
CA ALA A 7 42.58 13.54 13.22
C ALA A 7 41.33 14.35 12.86
N GLY A 8 41.23 14.77 11.60
CA GLY A 8 40.04 15.42 11.04
C GLY A 8 39.02 14.38 10.56
N SER A 9 37.87 14.33 11.23
CA SER A 9 36.68 13.58 10.84
C SER A 9 36.09 14.11 9.54
N ALA A 10 35.92 13.24 8.54
CA ALA A 10 35.17 13.54 7.32
C ALA A 10 33.67 13.70 7.65
N GLN A 11 33.18 14.94 7.63
CA GLN A 11 31.76 15.23 7.62
C GLN A 11 31.24 15.20 6.18
N GLN A 12 30.27 14.31 5.96
CA GLN A 12 29.48 14.19 4.73
C GLN A 12 28.69 15.51 4.53
N GLN A 13 28.89 16.17 3.40
CA GLN A 13 28.17 17.39 3.02
C GLN A 13 26.69 17.06 2.68
N PRO A 14 25.71 17.82 3.20
CA PRO A 14 24.33 17.75 2.73
C PRO A 14 24.16 18.51 1.41
N MET A 15 23.35 17.93 0.53
CA MET A 15 23.01 18.38 -0.81
C MET A 15 22.30 19.76 -0.77
N GLU A 16 22.90 20.76 -1.42
CA GLU A 16 22.36 22.13 -1.49
C GLU A 16 21.07 22.20 -2.33
N ALA A 17 20.13 23.02 -1.84
CA ALA A 17 18.80 23.20 -2.38
C ALA A 17 18.79 24.01 -3.69
N LEU A 18 18.28 23.40 -4.77
CA LEU A 18 17.88 24.11 -5.98
C LEU A 18 16.57 24.86 -5.72
N ASN A 19 16.68 26.19 -5.64
CA ASN A 19 15.58 27.11 -5.44
C ASN A 19 15.01 27.54 -6.81
N ALA A 20 13.82 27.09 -7.18
CA ALA A 20 13.08 27.59 -8.34
C ALA A 20 11.63 27.88 -7.94
N GLY A 21 11.25 29.16 -8.00
CA GLY A 21 9.93 29.66 -7.61
C GLY A 21 8.85 29.43 -8.68
N GLY A 22 7.74 28.83 -8.25
CA GLY A 22 6.47 28.74 -8.97
C GLY A 22 5.36 28.29 -8.00
N PRO A 23 4.06 28.57 -8.27
CA PRO A 23 2.96 28.35 -7.33
C PRO A 23 2.46 26.89 -7.30
N GLY A 24 3.37 25.91 -7.39
CA GLY A 24 3.11 24.53 -6.98
C GLY A 24 3.26 24.38 -5.47
N LEU A 25 2.92 23.22 -4.88
CA LEU A 25 3.31 22.90 -3.51
C LEU A 25 4.78 23.30 -3.35
N ARG A 26 5.09 24.28 -2.49
CA ARG A 26 6.49 24.60 -2.21
C ARG A 26 7.10 23.28 -1.76
N ALA A 27 8.15 22.79 -2.44
CA ALA A 27 8.89 21.61 -2.02
C ALA A 27 9.19 21.62 -0.50
N GLY A 28 9.28 22.82 0.09
CA GLY A 28 9.37 23.03 1.53
C GLY A 28 8.22 22.45 2.38
N SER A 29 6.97 22.31 1.92
CA SER A 29 5.84 21.88 2.77
C SER A 29 5.87 20.40 3.14
N ALA A 30 6.13 19.51 2.17
CA ALA A 30 6.26 18.08 2.45
C ALA A 30 7.59 17.77 3.18
N ILE A 31 8.66 18.49 2.85
CA ILE A 31 9.93 18.42 3.59
C ILE A 31 9.75 18.91 5.04
N THR A 32 9.00 20.00 5.26
CA THR A 32 8.67 20.48 6.62
C THR A 32 7.87 19.42 7.39
N LEU A 33 6.94 18.73 6.73
CA LEU A 33 6.17 17.66 7.37
C LEU A 33 7.05 16.45 7.74
N SER A 34 8.00 16.06 6.87
CA SER A 34 9.01 15.05 7.19
C SER A 34 9.88 15.45 8.38
N ALA A 35 10.21 16.74 8.53
CA ALA A 35 10.90 17.26 9.70
C ALA A 35 10.03 17.18 10.98
N GLN A 36 8.72 17.44 10.89
CA GLN A 36 7.78 17.30 12.01
C GLN A 36 7.72 15.85 12.53
N ILE A 37 7.81 14.85 11.65
CA ILE A 37 7.88 13.43 12.08
C ILE A 37 9.05 13.21 13.03
N LYS A 38 10.24 13.74 12.70
CA LYS A 38 11.44 13.61 13.54
C LYS A 38 11.24 14.26 14.91
N GLU A 39 10.51 15.37 14.98
CA GLU A 39 10.20 16.05 16.24
C GLU A 39 9.27 15.20 17.14
N HIS A 40 8.23 14.59 16.57
CA HIS A 40 7.33 13.71 17.33
C HIS A 40 8.03 12.45 17.85
N LEU A 41 8.97 11.90 17.08
CA LEU A 41 9.76 10.74 17.48
C LEU A 41 10.77 11.07 18.60
N ALA A 42 11.33 12.28 18.60
CA ALA A 42 12.27 12.73 19.63
C ALA A 42 11.64 12.85 21.04
N LYS A 43 10.30 12.96 21.13
CA LYS A 43 9.57 13.11 22.40
C LYS A 43 9.43 11.81 23.20
N GLY A 44 9.85 10.66 22.65
CA GLY A 44 10.08 9.40 23.39
C GLY A 44 8.86 8.67 23.98
N GLN A 45 7.66 9.26 23.96
CA GLN A 45 6.44 8.66 24.50
C GLN A 45 5.57 8.03 23.38
N ARG A 46 5.17 6.76 23.55
CA ARG A 46 4.41 6.00 22.53
C ARG A 46 3.08 6.64 22.15
N MET A 47 2.29 7.08 23.13
CA MET A 47 0.99 7.74 22.88
C MET A 47 1.17 9.07 22.16
N LEU A 48 2.14 9.90 22.58
CA LEU A 48 2.44 11.16 21.91
C LEU A 48 2.96 10.97 20.48
N ALA A 49 3.69 9.89 20.23
CA ALA A 49 4.14 9.54 18.88
C ALA A 49 2.95 9.14 18.00
N GLY A 50 2.02 8.32 18.50
CA GLY A 50 0.79 7.94 17.79
C GLY A 50 -0.10 9.13 17.46
N ASP A 51 -0.42 9.96 18.44
CA ASP A 51 -1.25 11.16 18.24
C ASP A 51 -0.58 12.16 17.28
N GLY A 52 0.75 12.31 17.39
CA GLY A 52 1.54 13.10 16.44
C GLY A 52 1.45 12.58 15.01
N MET A 53 1.51 11.26 14.81
CA MET A 53 1.36 10.65 13.48
C MET A 53 -0.06 10.80 12.92
N SER A 54 -1.09 10.77 13.77
CA SER A 54 -2.46 11.07 13.37
C SER A 54 -2.59 12.52 12.87
N GLN A 55 -1.92 13.47 13.54
CA GLN A 55 -1.86 14.87 13.08
C GLN A 55 -1.09 15.02 11.76
N VAL A 56 0.06 14.35 11.62
CA VAL A 56 0.84 14.32 10.38
C VAL A 56 0.00 13.79 9.22
N THR A 57 -0.75 12.71 9.44
CA THR A 57 -1.68 12.14 8.44
C THR A 57 -2.73 13.17 8.02
N LYS A 58 -3.33 13.87 8.98
CA LYS A 58 -4.31 14.93 8.67
C LYS A 58 -3.70 16.08 7.86
N THR A 59 -2.50 16.52 8.21
CA THR A 59 -1.79 17.57 7.45
C THR A 59 -1.42 17.09 6.03
N LEU A 60 -1.00 15.84 5.88
CA LEU A 60 -0.71 15.27 4.56
C LEU A 60 -1.98 15.18 3.69
N LEU A 61 -3.13 14.85 4.29
CA LEU A 61 -4.41 14.91 3.59
C LEU A 61 -4.69 16.31 3.05
N ASP A 62 -4.58 17.34 3.87
CA ASP A 62 -4.82 18.74 3.47
C ASP A 62 -3.88 19.20 2.34
N LEU A 63 -2.63 18.69 2.32
CA LEU A 63 -1.67 18.96 1.25
C LEU A 63 -2.03 18.25 -0.05
N THR A 64 -2.37 16.95 0.04
CA THR A 64 -2.66 16.11 -1.14
C THR A 64 -3.98 16.48 -1.82
N GLN A 65 -4.95 17.03 -1.07
CA GLN A 65 -6.19 17.56 -1.64
C GLN A 65 -5.98 18.75 -2.59
N ARG A 66 -4.83 19.44 -2.50
CA ARG A 66 -4.52 20.58 -3.39
C ARG A 66 -4.08 20.13 -4.79
N LYS A 67 -3.80 18.84 -5.00
CA LYS A 67 -3.41 18.18 -6.27
C LYS A 67 -2.16 18.70 -7.01
N ASN A 68 -1.59 19.83 -6.61
CA ASN A 68 -0.43 20.45 -7.26
C ASN A 68 0.89 19.78 -6.87
N PHE A 69 1.04 18.49 -7.20
CA PHE A 69 2.25 17.71 -6.94
C PHE A 69 3.35 17.96 -7.97
N TYR A 70 4.60 17.96 -7.51
CA TYR A 70 5.77 17.56 -8.29
C TYR A 70 6.05 16.06 -8.12
N ALA A 71 6.89 15.47 -8.98
CA ALA A 71 7.30 14.06 -8.88
C ALA A 71 7.89 13.72 -7.49
N GLY A 72 8.74 14.60 -6.96
CA GLY A 72 9.31 14.45 -5.62
C GLY A 72 8.27 14.51 -4.49
N ASP A 73 7.16 15.22 -4.67
CA ASP A 73 6.08 15.29 -3.67
C ASP A 73 5.37 13.94 -3.53
N LEU A 74 5.31 13.14 -4.60
CA LEU A 74 4.72 11.80 -4.56
C LEU A 74 5.60 10.86 -3.72
N LEU A 75 6.91 10.84 -3.99
CA LEU A 75 7.85 10.01 -3.23
C LEU A 75 7.90 10.36 -1.75
N ILE A 76 8.00 11.65 -1.42
CA ILE A 76 8.02 12.08 -0.02
C ILE A 76 6.68 11.78 0.69
N SER A 77 5.56 11.83 -0.04
CA SER A 77 4.26 11.44 0.53
C SER A 77 4.23 9.95 0.90
N VAL A 78 4.77 9.08 0.02
CA VAL A 78 4.91 7.65 0.32
C VAL A 78 5.84 7.44 1.52
N GLU A 79 6.97 8.15 1.58
CA GLU A 79 7.89 8.08 2.72
C GLU A 79 7.23 8.50 4.03
N ILE A 80 6.43 9.58 4.02
CA ILE A 80 5.69 10.05 5.20
C ILE A 80 4.70 8.96 5.65
N LEU A 81 3.94 8.36 4.73
CA LEU A 81 3.00 7.29 5.06
C LEU A 81 3.71 6.05 5.61
N ARG A 82 4.88 5.69 5.05
CA ARG A 82 5.73 4.61 5.58
C ARG A 82 6.14 4.90 7.01
N ASN A 83 6.70 6.08 7.26
CA ASN A 83 7.16 6.48 8.60
C ASN A 83 6.01 6.54 9.63
N VAL A 84 4.83 7.00 9.21
CA VAL A 84 3.60 6.96 10.01
C VAL A 84 3.24 5.51 10.37
N THR A 85 3.18 4.64 9.37
CA THR A 85 2.82 3.22 9.51
C THR A 85 3.80 2.48 10.43
N ASP A 86 5.10 2.66 10.23
CA ASP A 86 6.17 2.09 11.06
C ASP A 86 6.10 2.58 12.51
N THR A 87 5.72 3.84 12.71
CA THR A 87 5.57 4.42 14.05
C THR A 87 4.35 3.85 14.76
N PHE A 88 3.21 3.72 14.07
CA PHE A 88 2.03 3.03 14.63
C PHE A 88 2.36 1.59 15.02
N LYS A 89 3.05 0.85 14.15
CA LYS A 89 3.49 -0.52 14.41
C LYS A 89 4.39 -0.61 15.64
N ARG A 90 5.45 0.22 15.71
CA ARG A 90 6.41 0.23 16.85
C ARG A 90 5.77 0.69 18.17
N ALA A 91 4.81 1.60 18.10
CA ALA A 91 4.09 2.11 19.27
C ALA A 91 2.93 1.20 19.71
N SER A 92 2.60 0.16 18.93
CA SER A 92 1.37 -0.63 19.08
C SER A 92 0.12 0.26 19.15
N TYR A 93 0.11 1.33 18.36
CA TYR A 93 -0.95 2.32 18.31
C TYR A 93 -1.87 2.01 17.13
N ILE A 94 -3.17 1.90 17.41
CA ILE A 94 -4.20 1.68 16.38
C ILE A 94 -4.82 3.03 16.03
N PRO A 95 -4.77 3.48 14.76
CA PRO A 95 -5.39 4.74 14.36
C PRO A 95 -6.92 4.69 14.52
N ALA A 96 -7.51 5.82 14.87
CA ALA A 96 -8.96 5.97 14.93
C ALA A 96 -9.60 5.92 13.53
N SER A 97 -10.92 5.68 13.46
CA SER A 97 -11.63 5.48 12.20
C SER A 97 -11.49 6.63 11.21
N ASP A 98 -11.45 7.88 11.67
CA ASP A 98 -11.22 9.07 10.84
C ASP A 98 -9.78 9.10 10.30
N GLY A 99 -8.79 8.72 11.11
CA GLY A 99 -7.40 8.54 10.69
C GLY A 99 -7.25 7.49 9.58
N VAL A 100 -7.98 6.37 9.69
CA VAL A 100 -8.02 5.33 8.65
C VAL A 100 -8.61 5.87 7.35
N GLN A 101 -9.72 6.62 7.41
CA GLN A 101 -10.31 7.25 6.22
C GLN A 101 -9.35 8.26 5.58
N ASN A 102 -8.68 9.10 6.39
CA ASN A 102 -7.70 10.07 5.92
C ASN A 102 -6.54 9.39 5.17
N PHE A 103 -6.02 8.29 5.71
CA PHE A 103 -4.95 7.50 5.10
C PHE A 103 -5.34 6.99 3.70
N PHE A 104 -6.50 6.35 3.57
CA PHE A 104 -6.97 5.86 2.27
C PHE A 104 -7.35 6.99 1.30
N GLN A 105 -7.81 8.14 1.80
CA GLN A 105 -8.07 9.31 0.95
C GLN A 105 -6.77 9.91 0.41
N ILE A 106 -5.69 9.96 1.20
CA ILE A 106 -4.36 10.37 0.71
C ILE A 106 -3.92 9.47 -0.43
N ILE A 107 -3.99 8.15 -0.24
CA ILE A 107 -3.63 7.17 -1.29
C ILE A 107 -4.47 7.41 -2.55
N SER A 108 -5.78 7.61 -2.40
CA SER A 108 -6.63 7.92 -3.53
C SER A 108 -6.20 9.18 -4.27
N ASN A 109 -5.75 10.23 -3.57
CA ASN A 109 -5.28 11.47 -4.18
C ASN A 109 -3.94 11.27 -4.90
N LEU A 110 -3.04 10.46 -4.33
CA LEU A 110 -1.76 10.12 -4.94
C LEU A 110 -1.94 9.31 -6.22
N LEU A 111 -2.90 8.39 -6.24
CA LEU A 111 -3.24 7.53 -7.38
C LEU A 111 -4.22 8.16 -8.38
N ASP A 112 -4.43 9.47 -8.31
CA ASP A 112 -5.19 10.20 -9.34
C ASP A 112 -4.49 10.03 -10.70
N GLU A 113 -5.28 9.80 -11.76
CA GLU A 113 -4.77 9.59 -13.13
C GLU A 113 -3.98 10.81 -13.63
N GLU A 114 -4.35 12.00 -13.16
CA GLU A 114 -3.64 13.27 -13.42
C GLU A 114 -2.17 13.24 -12.96
N ASN A 115 -1.79 12.32 -12.07
CA ASN A 115 -0.42 12.20 -11.56
C ASN A 115 0.44 11.20 -12.35
N LYS A 116 -0.08 10.54 -13.39
CA LYS A 116 0.64 9.49 -14.12
C LYS A 116 2.05 9.91 -14.55
N GLU A 117 2.19 11.01 -15.28
CA GLU A 117 3.50 11.48 -15.80
C GLU A 117 4.48 11.81 -14.67
N LYS A 118 3.97 12.31 -13.53
CA LYS A 118 4.79 12.63 -12.35
C LYS A 118 5.27 11.38 -11.64
N TRP A 119 4.45 10.32 -11.61
CA TRP A 119 4.85 9.01 -11.12
C TRP A 119 5.90 8.37 -12.03
N GLU A 120 5.74 8.48 -13.35
CA GLU A 120 6.74 8.01 -14.31
C GLU A 120 8.09 8.70 -14.09
N ASP A 121 8.11 10.02 -13.91
CA ASP A 121 9.31 10.79 -13.57
C ASP A 121 9.92 10.37 -12.21
N ALA A 122 9.10 10.31 -11.16
CA ALA A 122 9.51 9.89 -9.82
C ALA A 122 10.12 8.48 -9.81
N GLN A 123 9.59 7.57 -10.62
CA GLN A 123 10.00 6.18 -10.64
C GLN A 123 11.29 5.92 -11.42
N GLN A 124 11.83 6.92 -12.12
CA GLN A 124 13.18 6.85 -12.68
C GLN A 124 14.24 6.75 -11.57
N ILE A 125 13.95 7.29 -10.38
CA ILE A 125 14.88 7.31 -9.25
C ILE A 125 14.52 6.31 -8.15
N TYR A 126 13.23 6.00 -7.95
CA TYR A 126 12.79 5.11 -6.87
C TYR A 126 11.41 4.49 -7.15
N PRO A 127 11.19 3.16 -6.94
CA PRO A 127 9.93 2.48 -7.25
C PRO A 127 8.80 2.81 -6.23
N GLY A 128 8.36 4.07 -6.19
CA GLY A 128 7.45 4.59 -5.17
C GLY A 128 6.06 3.96 -5.17
N SER A 129 5.51 3.54 -6.32
CA SER A 129 4.22 2.84 -6.37
C SER A 129 4.27 1.46 -5.71
N VAL A 130 5.40 0.75 -5.84
CA VAL A 130 5.63 -0.55 -5.20
C VAL A 130 5.73 -0.39 -3.69
N GLU A 131 6.50 0.60 -3.23
CA GLU A 131 6.59 0.92 -1.80
C GLU A 131 5.22 1.33 -1.22
N LEU A 132 4.42 2.11 -1.97
CA LEU A 132 3.09 2.49 -1.56
C LEU A 132 2.18 1.27 -1.33
N MET A 133 2.23 0.25 -2.20
CA MET A 133 1.48 -1.00 -1.98
C MET A 133 1.89 -1.67 -0.66
N GLN A 134 3.19 -1.76 -0.38
CA GLN A 134 3.70 -2.37 0.86
C GLN A 134 3.26 -1.59 2.12
N VAL A 135 3.28 -0.25 2.04
CA VAL A 135 2.80 0.64 3.11
C VAL A 135 1.30 0.43 3.37
N ILE A 136 0.50 0.27 2.31
CA ILE A 136 -0.94 0.00 2.42
C ILE A 136 -1.20 -1.34 3.09
N GLU A 137 -0.49 -2.40 2.68
CA GLU A 137 -0.60 -3.71 3.30
C GLU A 137 -0.28 -3.66 4.80
N ASP A 138 0.85 -3.05 5.17
CA ASP A 138 1.24 -2.94 6.58
C ASP A 138 0.23 -2.13 7.39
N PHE A 139 -0.31 -1.04 6.84
CA PHE A 139 -1.34 -0.25 7.49
C PHE A 139 -2.64 -1.04 7.68
N ILE A 140 -3.08 -1.82 6.69
CA ILE A 140 -4.24 -2.70 6.79
C ILE A 140 -4.10 -3.67 7.97
N HIS A 141 -2.93 -4.28 8.12
CA HIS A 141 -2.68 -5.21 9.22
C HIS A 141 -2.62 -4.54 10.58
N ILE A 142 -2.12 -3.29 10.67
CA ILE A 142 -2.21 -2.49 11.89
C ILE A 142 -3.68 -2.27 12.27
N VAL A 143 -4.50 -1.79 11.34
CA VAL A 143 -5.93 -1.56 11.59
C VAL A 143 -6.62 -2.86 12.00
N GLY A 144 -6.38 -3.96 11.28
CA GLY A 144 -6.97 -5.26 11.55
C GLY A 144 -6.65 -5.83 12.93
N MET A 145 -5.46 -5.55 13.49
CA MET A 145 -5.14 -5.96 14.86
C MET A 145 -6.09 -5.36 15.89
N GLY A 146 -6.49 -4.09 15.71
CA GLY A 146 -7.40 -3.38 16.62
C GLY A 146 -8.90 -3.63 16.38
N MET A 147 -9.25 -4.42 15.36
CA MET A 147 -10.65 -4.77 15.09
C MET A 147 -11.16 -5.85 16.06
N MET A 148 -12.49 -5.93 16.19
CA MET A 148 -13.14 -7.05 16.89
C MET A 148 -13.23 -8.27 15.98
N ASP A 149 -13.27 -9.46 16.56
CA ASP A 149 -13.45 -10.70 15.79
C ASP A 149 -14.74 -10.64 14.97
N PHE A 150 -14.71 -11.22 13.77
CA PHE A 150 -15.78 -11.21 12.77
C PHE A 150 -16.10 -9.84 12.16
N GLN A 151 -15.38 -8.78 12.55
CA GLN A 151 -15.60 -7.47 11.99
C GLN A 151 -15.08 -7.41 10.55
N ASN A 152 -15.87 -6.81 9.66
CA ASN A 152 -15.52 -6.56 8.27
C ASN A 152 -15.72 -5.07 7.94
N SER A 153 -14.62 -4.35 7.77
CA SER A 153 -14.60 -2.93 7.42
C SER A 153 -14.33 -2.75 5.93
N TYR A 154 -15.03 -1.80 5.30
CA TYR A 154 -14.81 -1.41 3.91
C TYR A 154 -14.42 0.07 3.83
N LEU A 155 -13.36 0.32 3.07
CA LEU A 155 -12.84 1.64 2.77
C LEU A 155 -13.03 1.86 1.27
N MET A 156 -13.64 2.98 0.89
CA MET A 156 -14.06 3.21 -0.50
C MET A 156 -13.74 4.65 -0.86
N THR A 157 -12.93 4.83 -1.88
CA THR A 157 -12.49 6.14 -2.37
C THR A 157 -12.65 6.23 -3.90
N GLY A 158 -12.21 7.33 -4.49
CA GLY A 158 -12.24 7.51 -5.94
C GLY A 158 -11.38 6.51 -6.71
N ASN A 159 -10.28 6.04 -6.10
CA ASN A 159 -9.27 5.21 -6.78
C ASN A 159 -8.91 3.91 -6.04
N VAL A 160 -9.43 3.67 -4.83
CA VAL A 160 -9.14 2.47 -4.02
C VAL A 160 -10.39 1.96 -3.33
N VAL A 161 -10.60 0.65 -3.36
CA VAL A 161 -11.53 -0.06 -2.46
C VAL A 161 -10.71 -1.07 -1.65
N ALA A 162 -10.87 -1.07 -0.33
CA ALA A 162 -10.24 -2.04 0.55
C ALA A 162 -11.26 -2.70 1.48
N SER A 163 -11.06 -3.98 1.78
CA SER A 163 -11.74 -4.72 2.83
C SER A 163 -10.71 -5.19 3.86
N ILE A 164 -11.02 -4.97 5.13
CA ILE A 164 -10.22 -5.47 6.26
C ILE A 164 -11.13 -6.33 7.11
N GLN A 165 -10.75 -7.58 7.33
CA GLN A 165 -11.54 -8.55 8.09
C GLN A 165 -10.69 -9.20 9.17
N LYS A 166 -11.25 -9.33 10.37
CA LYS A 166 -10.63 -10.10 11.46
C LYS A 166 -11.39 -11.42 11.62
N LEU A 167 -10.70 -12.52 11.36
CA LEU A 167 -11.27 -13.84 11.15
C LEU A 167 -10.63 -14.84 12.12
N PRO A 168 -11.33 -15.27 13.18
CA PRO A 168 -10.87 -16.42 13.97
C PRO A 168 -10.70 -17.66 13.09
N ALA A 169 -9.66 -18.45 13.36
CA ALA A 169 -9.39 -19.67 12.61
C ALA A 169 -10.58 -20.64 12.66
N ALA A 170 -10.75 -21.43 11.60
CA ALA A 170 -11.86 -22.39 11.43
C ALA A 170 -13.29 -21.82 11.48
N SER A 171 -13.46 -20.49 11.61
CA SER A 171 -14.78 -19.85 11.65
C SER A 171 -15.33 -19.46 10.28
N VAL A 172 -14.49 -19.53 9.23
CA VAL A 172 -14.85 -19.20 7.85
C VAL A 172 -15.54 -20.41 7.21
N LEU A 173 -16.87 -20.33 7.04
CA LEU A 173 -17.70 -21.46 6.55
C LEU A 173 -17.87 -21.50 5.02
N THR A 174 -17.68 -20.36 4.36
CA THR A 174 -17.87 -20.16 2.92
C THR A 174 -16.72 -19.33 2.35
N ASP A 175 -16.46 -19.48 1.05
CA ASP A 175 -15.43 -18.69 0.37
C ASP A 175 -15.76 -17.19 0.42
N ILE A 176 -14.71 -16.39 0.56
CA ILE A 176 -14.83 -14.93 0.70
C ILE A 176 -14.70 -14.31 -0.68
N ASN A 177 -15.69 -13.53 -1.08
CA ASN A 177 -15.71 -12.83 -2.36
C ASN A 177 -15.36 -11.36 -2.16
N PHE A 178 -14.41 -10.84 -2.94
CA PHE A 178 -14.03 -9.43 -2.92
C PHE A 178 -13.89 -8.87 -4.35
N PRO A 179 -14.38 -7.63 -4.62
CA PRO A 179 -15.27 -6.84 -3.77
C PRO A 179 -16.68 -7.48 -3.68
N MET A 180 -17.39 -7.24 -2.57
CA MET A 180 -18.76 -7.75 -2.42
C MET A 180 -19.72 -7.06 -3.40
N LYS A 181 -20.29 -7.84 -4.33
CA LYS A 181 -21.36 -7.36 -5.22
C LYS A 181 -22.61 -7.01 -4.40
N GLY A 182 -23.23 -5.88 -4.68
CA GLY A 182 -24.50 -5.46 -4.04
C GLY A 182 -24.37 -4.80 -2.66
N ARG A 183 -23.16 -4.53 -2.16
CA ARG A 183 -22.99 -3.74 -0.92
C ARG A 183 -23.49 -2.31 -1.12
N LYS A 184 -24.47 -1.88 -0.32
CA LYS A 184 -24.96 -0.50 -0.32
C LYS A 184 -23.80 0.46 0.00
N GLY A 185 -23.63 1.49 -0.82
CA GLY A 185 -22.54 2.46 -0.67
C GLY A 185 -21.24 2.09 -1.40
N MET A 186 -21.17 0.95 -2.09
CA MET A 186 -20.05 0.63 -2.97
C MET A 186 -19.89 1.68 -4.06
N VAL A 187 -18.70 2.23 -4.24
CA VAL A 187 -18.40 3.21 -5.30
C VAL A 187 -18.64 2.62 -6.69
N ASP A 188 -19.18 3.43 -7.60
CA ASP A 188 -19.74 2.94 -8.86
C ASP A 188 -18.71 2.24 -9.75
N TRP A 189 -17.45 2.72 -9.77
CA TRP A 189 -16.39 2.10 -10.57
C TRP A 189 -16.03 0.68 -10.10
N ALA A 190 -16.11 0.41 -8.80
CA ALA A 190 -15.86 -0.92 -8.24
C ALA A 190 -17.13 -1.79 -8.29
N ARG A 191 -18.31 -1.19 -8.19
CA ARG A 191 -19.60 -1.89 -8.29
C ARG A 191 -19.84 -2.46 -9.70
N ASN A 192 -19.47 -1.69 -10.72
CA ASN A 192 -19.65 -2.04 -12.13
C ASN A 192 -18.46 -2.84 -12.68
N SER A 193 -17.41 -3.05 -11.88
CA SER A 193 -16.26 -3.83 -12.27
C SER A 193 -16.60 -5.33 -12.26
N GLU A 194 -16.07 -6.03 -13.26
CA GLU A 194 -16.09 -7.49 -13.33
C GLU A 194 -14.91 -8.11 -12.56
N ASP A 195 -13.97 -7.29 -12.10
CA ASP A 195 -12.76 -7.67 -11.39
C ASP A 195 -13.12 -8.20 -9.99
N ARG A 196 -12.73 -9.44 -9.69
CA ARG A 196 -12.97 -10.06 -8.39
C ARG A 196 -11.95 -11.13 -8.02
N VAL A 197 -11.88 -11.42 -6.73
CA VAL A 197 -11.16 -12.56 -6.17
C VAL A 197 -12.09 -13.37 -5.27
N VAL A 198 -11.99 -14.69 -5.40
CA VAL A 198 -12.59 -15.67 -4.49
C VAL A 198 -11.46 -16.28 -3.66
N ILE A 199 -11.56 -16.10 -2.35
CA ILE A 199 -10.58 -16.56 -1.37
C ILE A 199 -11.15 -17.83 -0.71
N PRO A 200 -10.55 -19.01 -0.94
CA PRO A 200 -11.05 -20.26 -0.39
C PRO A 200 -11.08 -20.26 1.14
N LYS A 201 -12.16 -20.74 1.72
CA LYS A 201 -12.30 -20.86 3.19
C LYS A 201 -11.23 -21.75 3.84
N ASN A 202 -10.72 -22.73 3.09
CA ASN A 202 -9.73 -23.69 3.58
C ASN A 202 -8.41 -23.02 3.97
N ILE A 203 -8.12 -21.82 3.44
CA ILE A 203 -6.94 -21.01 3.81
C ILE A 203 -6.95 -20.66 5.30
N PHE A 204 -8.14 -20.49 5.90
CA PHE A 204 -8.32 -20.12 7.31
C PHE A 204 -8.52 -21.33 8.23
N THR A 205 -8.33 -22.54 7.71
CA THR A 205 -8.43 -23.78 8.49
C THR A 205 -7.02 -24.23 8.90
N PRO A 206 -6.72 -24.37 10.20
CA PRO A 206 -5.41 -24.81 10.63
C PRO A 206 -5.13 -26.25 10.18
N MET A 207 -4.01 -26.49 9.50
CA MET A 207 -3.64 -27.81 9.00
C MET A 207 -3.03 -28.73 10.07
N SER A 208 -2.59 -28.19 11.21
CA SER A 208 -2.02 -28.95 12.33
C SER A 208 -2.73 -28.62 13.64
N THR A 209 -2.76 -29.58 14.56
CA THR A 209 -3.17 -29.44 15.96
C THR A 209 -2.27 -28.48 16.78
N GLU A 210 -1.25 -27.87 16.16
CA GLU A 210 -0.31 -26.93 16.80
C GLU A 210 -0.66 -25.45 16.54
N LEU A 211 -1.54 -25.16 15.58
CA LEU A 211 -2.18 -23.86 15.53
C LEU A 211 -3.30 -23.89 16.55
N ASP A 212 -3.08 -23.24 17.69
CA ASP A 212 -4.09 -23.11 18.73
C ASP A 212 -5.40 -22.60 18.10
N GLU A 213 -6.53 -23.17 18.51
CA GLU A 213 -7.88 -22.70 18.17
C GLU A 213 -8.08 -21.20 18.43
N SER A 214 -7.15 -20.56 19.16
CA SER A 214 -7.05 -19.12 19.39
C SER A 214 -6.39 -18.31 18.26
N THR A 215 -5.98 -18.93 17.15
CA THR A 215 -5.36 -18.20 16.02
C THR A 215 -6.41 -17.28 15.39
N VAL A 216 -6.05 -16.01 15.21
CA VAL A 216 -6.90 -15.01 14.54
C VAL A 216 -6.15 -14.45 13.35
N PHE A 217 -6.78 -14.51 12.17
CA PHE A 217 -6.27 -13.95 10.94
C PHE A 217 -6.79 -12.54 10.71
N VAL A 218 -5.94 -11.68 10.18
CA VAL A 218 -6.31 -10.44 9.52
C VAL A 218 -6.23 -10.66 8.02
N LEU A 219 -7.37 -10.55 7.35
CA LEU A 219 -7.48 -10.57 5.89
C LEU A 219 -7.62 -9.12 5.39
N GLY A 220 -6.68 -8.71 4.55
CA GLY A 220 -6.77 -7.50 3.73
C GLY A 220 -7.03 -7.86 2.27
N ALA A 221 -7.97 -7.19 1.63
CA ALA A 221 -8.15 -7.26 0.18
C ALA A 221 -8.31 -5.84 -0.39
N VAL A 222 -7.63 -5.54 -1.50
CA VAL A 222 -7.62 -4.19 -2.10
C VAL A 222 -7.84 -4.30 -3.60
N LEU A 223 -8.70 -3.45 -4.16
CA LEU A 223 -8.88 -3.24 -5.59
C LEU A 223 -8.46 -1.79 -5.89
N TYR A 224 -7.52 -1.64 -6.81
CA TYR A 224 -7.07 -0.34 -7.28
C TYR A 224 -7.71 -0.02 -8.63
N LYS A 225 -8.15 1.23 -8.80
CA LYS A 225 -8.79 1.65 -10.04
C LYS A 225 -7.78 1.91 -11.17
N ASN A 226 -6.67 2.57 -10.83
CA ASN A 226 -5.74 3.21 -11.77
C ASN A 226 -4.25 2.88 -11.49
N LEU A 227 -3.96 1.95 -10.57
CA LEU A 227 -2.58 1.66 -10.17
C LEU A 227 -1.76 1.03 -11.30
N GLU A 228 -2.41 0.34 -12.23
CA GLU A 228 -1.81 -0.24 -13.43
C GLU A 228 -1.09 0.78 -14.31
N LEU A 229 -1.51 2.05 -14.27
CA LEU A 229 -0.93 3.12 -15.07
C LEU A 229 0.50 3.47 -14.66
N ILE A 230 0.86 3.15 -13.41
CA ILE A 230 2.13 3.57 -12.80
C ILE A 230 2.97 2.40 -12.31
N LEU A 231 2.49 1.16 -12.37
CA LEU A 231 3.33 0.02 -11.99
C LEU A 231 4.42 -0.23 -13.03
N PRO A 232 5.68 -0.45 -12.60
CA PRO A 232 6.77 -0.71 -13.52
C PRO A 232 6.57 -2.07 -14.21
N THR A 233 6.71 -2.11 -15.54
CA THR A 233 6.76 -3.37 -16.29
C THR A 233 8.20 -3.82 -16.44
N LEU A 234 8.51 -5.06 -16.03
CA LEU A 234 9.87 -5.58 -16.01
C LEU A 234 10.33 -6.12 -17.38
N ARG A 235 9.45 -6.06 -18.40
CA ARG A 235 9.67 -6.66 -19.71
C ARG A 235 9.32 -5.67 -20.82
N ASN A 236 10.21 -5.55 -21.80
CA ASN A 236 9.95 -4.75 -23.00
C ASN A 236 8.68 -5.23 -23.69
N PHE A 237 7.90 -4.30 -24.24
CA PHE A 237 6.64 -4.57 -24.95
C PHE A 237 5.57 -5.30 -24.11
N THR A 238 5.66 -5.23 -22.79
CA THR A 238 4.64 -5.76 -21.88
C THR A 238 3.92 -4.61 -21.20
N VAL A 239 2.59 -4.70 -21.10
CA VAL A 239 1.74 -3.76 -20.37
C VAL A 239 0.94 -4.51 -19.32
N VAL A 240 0.58 -3.82 -18.25
CA VAL A 240 -0.48 -4.30 -17.34
C VAL A 240 -1.81 -3.97 -18.01
N ASN A 241 -2.63 -5.00 -18.29
CA ASN A 241 -3.91 -4.81 -18.98
C ASN A 241 -5.12 -5.14 -18.10
N SER A 242 -4.98 -5.03 -16.78
CA SER A 242 -6.09 -5.16 -15.85
C SER A 242 -5.95 -4.13 -14.73
N LYS A 243 -7.01 -3.99 -13.94
CA LYS A 243 -6.85 -3.42 -12.60
C LYS A 243 -5.96 -4.31 -11.72
N ILE A 244 -5.47 -3.72 -10.64
CA ILE A 244 -4.64 -4.43 -9.65
C ILE A 244 -5.52 -4.87 -8.48
N ILE A 245 -5.45 -6.14 -8.14
CA ILE A 245 -6.14 -6.72 -6.99
C ILE A 245 -5.11 -7.33 -6.04
N VAL A 246 -5.25 -7.06 -4.75
CA VAL A 246 -4.31 -7.49 -3.72
C VAL A 246 -5.06 -8.29 -2.66
N VAL A 247 -4.47 -9.41 -2.25
CA VAL A 247 -4.89 -10.18 -1.07
C VAL A 247 -3.69 -10.37 -0.16
N THR A 248 -3.85 -10.04 1.12
CA THR A 248 -2.81 -10.15 2.14
C THR A 248 -3.40 -10.76 3.41
N ILE A 249 -2.79 -11.82 3.94
CA ILE A 249 -3.29 -12.55 5.11
C ILE A 249 -2.17 -12.65 6.15
N ARG A 250 -2.45 -12.25 7.39
CA ARG A 250 -1.52 -12.41 8.53
C ARG A 250 -2.24 -13.02 9.75
N PRO A 251 -1.63 -13.96 10.49
CA PRO A 251 -0.37 -14.64 10.17
C PRO A 251 -0.47 -15.46 8.87
N GLU A 252 0.68 -15.80 8.30
CA GLU A 252 0.74 -16.52 7.04
C GLU A 252 0.03 -17.89 7.17
N PRO A 253 -0.99 -18.18 6.34
CA PRO A 253 -1.71 -19.44 6.42
C PRO A 253 -0.83 -20.59 5.93
N LYS A 254 -0.89 -21.75 6.59
CA LYS A 254 -0.14 -22.94 6.16
C LYS A 254 -1.03 -23.75 5.23
N THR A 255 -1.10 -23.43 3.93
CA THR A 255 -1.95 -24.18 2.97
C THR A 255 -1.26 -24.45 1.63
N THR A 256 -0.90 -25.71 1.37
CA THR A 256 -0.20 -26.11 0.13
C THR A 256 -1.13 -26.26 -1.07
N ASP A 257 -2.42 -26.49 -0.86
CA ASP A 257 -3.38 -26.89 -1.91
C ASP A 257 -4.65 -26.01 -1.94
N SER A 258 -4.51 -24.71 -1.75
CA SER A 258 -5.62 -23.75 -1.86
C SER A 258 -5.24 -22.61 -2.79
N PHE A 259 -5.98 -22.49 -3.90
CA PHE A 259 -5.72 -21.50 -4.94
C PHE A 259 -6.77 -20.39 -4.90
N LEU A 260 -6.33 -19.14 -4.99
CA LEU A 260 -7.23 -18.01 -5.19
C LEU A 260 -7.75 -18.05 -6.62
N GLU A 261 -9.05 -17.86 -6.79
CA GLU A 261 -9.66 -17.68 -8.11
C GLU A 261 -9.81 -16.18 -8.37
N ILE A 262 -9.19 -15.70 -9.45
CA ILE A 262 -9.11 -14.27 -9.76
C ILE A 262 -9.65 -14.07 -11.16
N GLU A 263 -10.60 -13.16 -11.28
CA GLU A 263 -11.17 -12.70 -12.55
C GLU A 263 -10.82 -11.23 -12.72
N LEU A 264 -10.23 -10.89 -13.85
CA LEU A 264 -9.79 -9.54 -14.19
C LEU A 264 -10.25 -9.21 -15.60
N ALA A 265 -10.93 -8.07 -15.75
CA ALA A 265 -11.33 -7.55 -17.04
C ALA A 265 -10.15 -6.89 -17.74
N HIS A 266 -10.05 -7.12 -19.05
CA HIS A 266 -9.05 -6.48 -19.89
C HIS A 266 -9.37 -4.99 -20.04
N LEU A 267 -8.37 -4.12 -19.87
CA LEU A 267 -8.53 -2.67 -20.01
C LEU A 267 -8.47 -2.21 -21.46
N SER A 268 -7.64 -2.86 -22.27
CA SER A 268 -7.40 -2.58 -23.68
C SER A 268 -7.62 -3.83 -24.54
N ASN A 269 -8.13 -3.62 -25.75
CA ASN A 269 -8.20 -4.67 -26.78
C ASN A 269 -6.90 -4.69 -27.61
N GLY A 270 -6.67 -5.78 -28.36
CA GLY A 270 -5.59 -5.85 -29.36
C GLY A 270 -4.22 -6.30 -28.82
N THR A 271 -4.18 -6.73 -27.57
CA THR A 271 -3.04 -7.39 -26.94
C THR A 271 -3.01 -8.89 -27.25
N LEU A 272 -1.84 -9.52 -27.08
CA LEU A 272 -1.63 -10.95 -27.35
C LEU A 272 -1.07 -11.66 -26.11
N ASN A 273 -1.50 -12.92 -25.93
CA ASN A 273 -1.01 -13.84 -24.90
C ASN A 273 -1.09 -13.28 -23.47
N PRO A 274 -2.31 -13.01 -22.96
CA PRO A 274 -2.47 -12.61 -21.56
C PRO A 274 -1.99 -13.70 -20.60
N TYR A 275 -1.30 -13.30 -19.54
CA TYR A 275 -0.87 -14.19 -18.48
C TYR A 275 -0.99 -13.54 -17.10
N CYS A 276 -1.41 -14.32 -16.11
CA CYS A 276 -1.51 -13.87 -14.73
C CYS A 276 -0.13 -13.80 -14.08
N VAL A 277 0.12 -12.73 -13.33
CA VAL A 277 1.32 -12.62 -12.49
C VAL A 277 0.97 -12.26 -11.06
N LEU A 278 1.89 -12.58 -10.17
CA LEU A 278 1.92 -12.11 -8.81
C LEU A 278 3.19 -11.30 -8.56
N TRP A 279 3.12 -10.33 -7.65
CA TRP A 279 4.28 -9.58 -7.18
C TRP A 279 5.05 -10.38 -6.13
N ASP A 280 6.36 -10.59 -6.35
CA ASP A 280 7.26 -11.32 -5.45
C ASP A 280 8.24 -10.35 -4.77
N ASP A 281 8.12 -10.17 -3.45
CA ASP A 281 9.01 -9.32 -2.64
C ASP A 281 10.45 -9.88 -2.53
N SER A 282 10.65 -11.19 -2.74
CA SER A 282 11.94 -11.87 -2.53
C SER A 282 12.93 -11.68 -3.68
N ARG A 283 12.44 -11.26 -4.85
CA ARG A 283 13.26 -11.09 -6.04
C ARG A 283 12.83 -9.83 -6.75
N THR A 284 13.77 -8.92 -6.93
CA THR A 284 13.58 -7.75 -7.80
C THR A 284 13.14 -8.14 -9.22
N TYR A 285 13.29 -9.40 -9.66
CA TYR A 285 12.92 -9.87 -11.01
C TYR A 285 12.71 -11.39 -11.12
N THR A 286 11.78 -12.05 -10.39
CA THR A 286 11.22 -13.37 -10.84
C THR A 286 9.95 -13.76 -10.08
N ILE A 287 9.05 -14.47 -10.75
CA ILE A 287 7.81 -15.05 -10.20
C ILE A 287 8.17 -16.31 -9.38
N SER A 288 7.98 -16.28 -8.06
CA SER A 288 7.93 -17.49 -7.23
C SER A 288 7.01 -17.33 -6.02
N VAL A 289 6.39 -18.43 -5.58
CA VAL A 289 5.35 -18.48 -4.53
C VAL A 289 6.01 -18.85 -3.20
N SER A 290 6.25 -17.88 -2.31
CA SER A 290 6.52 -18.13 -0.88
C SER A 290 6.42 -16.83 -0.06
N SER A 291 5.20 -16.30 0.02
CA SER A 291 4.67 -15.39 1.05
C SER A 291 3.21 -15.17 0.67
N TYR A 292 2.20 -15.32 1.54
CA TYR A 292 0.80 -14.98 1.18
C TYR A 292 0.57 -13.45 1.16
N ARG A 293 1.55 -12.73 0.64
CA ARG A 293 1.47 -11.39 0.08
C ARG A 293 1.28 -11.60 -1.41
N ILE A 294 0.08 -11.35 -1.92
CA ILE A 294 -0.15 -11.58 -3.33
C ILE A 294 -0.88 -10.38 -3.91
N SER A 295 -0.09 -9.51 -4.55
CA SER A 295 -0.61 -8.51 -5.48
C SER A 295 -0.68 -9.15 -6.86
N PHE A 296 -1.86 -9.14 -7.47
CA PHE A 296 -2.11 -9.77 -8.76
C PHE A 296 -2.45 -8.73 -9.82
N ALA A 297 -1.97 -9.01 -11.03
CA ALA A 297 -2.28 -8.27 -12.23
C ALA A 297 -2.28 -9.21 -13.45
N LEU A 298 -3.04 -8.86 -14.47
CA LEU A 298 -2.92 -9.44 -15.80
C LEU A 298 -1.85 -8.67 -16.57
N LEU A 299 -0.77 -9.36 -16.97
CA LEU A 299 0.22 -8.83 -17.90
C LEU A 299 -0.05 -9.35 -19.30
N GLU A 300 0.14 -8.48 -20.30
CA GLU A 300 -0.07 -8.82 -21.69
C GLU A 300 1.01 -8.24 -22.59
N VAL A 301 1.29 -8.90 -23.71
CA VAL A 301 2.31 -8.48 -24.68
C VAL A 301 1.66 -7.62 -25.76
N VAL A 302 2.25 -6.45 -26.02
CA VAL A 302 1.85 -5.53 -27.10
C VAL A 302 2.79 -5.74 -28.28
N CYS A 303 2.29 -6.23 -29.41
CA CYS A 303 3.01 -6.15 -30.68
C CYS A 303 2.60 -4.86 -31.39
N LEU A 304 3.58 -3.98 -31.65
CA LEU A 304 3.43 -2.79 -32.51
C LEU A 304 3.64 -3.15 -33.98
#